data_AF-A0AAD7HQA5-F1
#
_entry.id   AF-A0AAD7HQA5-F1
#
_cell.length_a   1.000
_cell.length_b   1.000
_cell.length_c   1.000
_cell.angle_alpha   90.00
_cell.angle_beta   90.00
_cell.angle_gamma   90.00
#
_symmetry.space_group_name_H-M   'P 1'
#
loop_
_entity.id
_entity.type
_entity.pdbx_description
1 polymer ?
#
loop_
_entity_poly.entity_id
_entity_poly.type
_entity_poly.pdbx_seq_one_letter_code
_entity_poly.pdbx_strand_id
1 'polypeptide(L)'
;MHGRTQLGGQDRPRGNRCCAATDPLDYDLERRGVATRLLEIDAELIQLHADTGKSSDPNDIQRLVDFVRKHLAFQAGTDITYPANSMVDGTCVPHVRSAMAELINTKGLIVGRRLLPATVRRFIDGLVYKVLEAAPCDGRFTIFVCCGDITVPGKVDQLKAFRDVVYRSDGIWARLENLRGAASVLRMVAITTTSHLSVEAATIVHKCLGLPALSALVPTPEEPALFDTSSLYSDDIPCLSPYVDHTTAAENTTAATDILSAQAAVGILLHPLHQKWDIDLESGGVVVVRPDGHVGTMSHGFNGDSWKVVEKYFEEFLVL
;
A
#
# COMPACT_ATOMS: atom_id res chain seq x y z
N MET A 1 31.20 -60.09 10.20
CA MET A 1 31.05 -58.63 10.35
C MET A 1 30.76 -58.05 8.99
N HIS A 2 29.55 -57.55 8.75
CA HIS A 2 29.13 -56.55 7.74
C HIS A 2 27.59 -56.51 7.81
N GLY A 3 27.06 -55.75 8.78
CA GLY A 3 25.63 -55.51 8.93
C GLY A 3 25.21 -54.32 8.06
N ARG A 4 24.33 -54.55 7.09
CA ARG A 4 23.64 -53.51 6.32
C ARG A 4 22.56 -52.88 7.22
N THR A 5 22.72 -51.61 7.54
CA THR A 5 21.68 -50.79 8.18
C THR A 5 20.58 -50.48 7.16
N GLN A 6 19.38 -51.00 7.38
CA GLN A 6 18.19 -50.58 6.64
C GLN A 6 17.80 -49.17 7.12
N LEU A 7 17.86 -48.19 6.22
CA LEU A 7 17.25 -46.88 6.42
C LEU A 7 15.74 -47.03 6.22
N GLY A 8 14.99 -46.98 7.31
CA GLY A 8 13.54 -46.93 7.29
C GLY A 8 13.06 -45.67 6.60
N GLY A 9 12.34 -45.84 5.49
CA GLY A 9 11.59 -44.77 4.84
C GLY A 9 10.44 -44.34 5.74
N GLN A 10 10.61 -43.20 6.42
CA GLN A 10 9.48 -42.46 6.96
C GLN A 10 8.81 -41.73 5.80
N ASP A 11 7.64 -42.24 5.39
CA ASP A 11 6.67 -41.49 4.62
C ASP A 11 6.31 -40.21 5.38
N ARG A 12 6.85 -39.07 4.92
CA ARG A 12 6.36 -37.77 5.36
C ARG A 12 4.97 -37.57 4.74
N PRO A 13 3.95 -37.17 5.52
CA PRO A 13 2.65 -36.84 4.96
C PRO A 13 2.83 -35.73 3.91
N ARG A 14 2.28 -35.95 2.72
CA ARG A 14 2.24 -34.94 1.64
C ARG A 14 1.51 -33.72 2.20
N GLY A 15 2.28 -32.69 2.56
CA GLY A 15 1.73 -31.45 3.10
C GLY A 15 0.69 -30.89 2.15
N ASN A 16 -0.50 -30.59 2.69
CA ASN A 16 -1.53 -29.83 2.00
C ASN A 16 -0.88 -28.55 1.45
N ARG A 17 -0.89 -28.43 0.13
CA ARG A 17 -0.37 -27.24 -0.55
C ARG A 17 -1.43 -26.15 -0.45
N CYS A 18 -1.21 -25.18 0.43
CA CYS A 18 -1.81 -23.85 0.28
C CYS A 18 -1.21 -23.25 -0.99
N CYS A 19 -1.93 -23.41 -2.09
CA CYS A 19 -1.71 -22.64 -3.29
C CYS A 19 -2.78 -21.55 -3.31
N ALA A 20 -2.43 -20.33 -3.71
CA ALA A 20 -3.45 -19.42 -4.20
C ALA A 20 -4.16 -20.16 -5.35
N ALA A 21 -5.47 -20.28 -5.28
CA ALA A 21 -6.27 -20.76 -6.40
C ALA A 21 -6.44 -19.59 -7.38
N THR A 22 -5.34 -19.04 -7.88
CA THR A 22 -5.42 -18.08 -8.98
C THR A 22 -5.82 -18.87 -10.20
N ASP A 23 -7.08 -18.72 -10.59
CA ASP A 23 -7.55 -19.27 -11.85
C ASP A 23 -6.68 -18.65 -12.97
N PRO A 24 -6.13 -19.44 -13.92
CA PRO A 24 -5.36 -18.91 -15.05
C PRO A 24 -6.09 -17.81 -15.84
N LEU A 25 -7.40 -17.66 -15.62
CA LEU A 25 -8.23 -16.55 -16.09
C LEU A 25 -7.74 -15.18 -15.61
N ASP A 26 -7.28 -15.01 -14.36
CA ASP A 26 -7.05 -13.66 -13.82
C ASP A 26 -5.87 -12.95 -14.47
N TYR A 27 -4.78 -13.67 -14.75
CA TYR A 27 -3.65 -13.10 -15.49
C TYR A 27 -4.09 -12.58 -16.87
N ASP A 28 -4.90 -13.36 -17.56
CA ASP A 28 -5.37 -13.04 -18.90
C ASP A 28 -6.37 -11.86 -18.87
N LEU A 29 -7.29 -11.83 -17.91
CA LEU A 29 -8.19 -10.71 -17.65
C LEU A 29 -7.43 -9.40 -17.41
N GLU A 30 -6.35 -9.46 -16.63
CA GLU A 30 -5.52 -8.29 -16.32
C GLU A 30 -4.66 -7.85 -17.51
N ARG A 31 -3.92 -8.78 -18.14
CA ARG A 31 -2.87 -8.44 -19.10
C ARG A 31 -3.38 -8.26 -20.52
N ARG A 32 -4.43 -8.99 -20.94
CA ARG A 32 -4.97 -8.86 -22.29
C ARG A 32 -5.57 -7.46 -22.53
N GLY A 33 -6.30 -6.92 -21.56
CA GLY A 33 -6.88 -5.58 -21.66
C GLY A 33 -5.81 -4.50 -21.80
N VAL A 34 -4.76 -4.57 -20.99
CA VAL A 34 -3.61 -3.65 -21.05
C VAL A 34 -2.88 -3.76 -22.39
N ALA A 35 -2.61 -4.97 -22.87
CA ALA A 35 -1.94 -5.18 -24.15
C ALA A 35 -2.77 -4.68 -25.35
N THR A 36 -4.09 -4.91 -25.32
CA THR A 36 -5.00 -4.39 -26.35
C THR A 36 -4.97 -2.88 -26.38
N ARG A 37 -5.02 -2.23 -25.22
CA ARG A 37 -4.95 -0.76 -25.11
C ARG A 37 -3.61 -0.20 -25.60
N LEU A 38 -2.51 -0.89 -25.33
CA LEU A 38 -1.19 -0.51 -25.82
C LEU A 38 -1.13 -0.55 -27.36
N LEU A 39 -1.67 -1.60 -27.98
CA LEU A 39 -1.73 -1.71 -29.45
C LEU A 39 -2.55 -0.57 -30.08
N GLU A 40 -3.66 -0.18 -29.46
CA GLU A 40 -4.47 0.96 -29.93
C GLU A 40 -3.68 2.28 -29.88
N ILE A 41 -2.99 2.54 -28.76
CA ILE A 41 -2.18 3.74 -28.57
C ILE A 41 -1.03 3.78 -29.57
N ASP A 42 -0.33 2.66 -29.76
CA ASP A 42 0.78 2.58 -30.73
C ASP A 42 0.29 2.78 -32.17
N ALA A 43 -0.87 2.23 -32.53
CA ALA A 43 -1.46 2.44 -33.85
C ALA A 43 -1.79 3.92 -34.12
N GLU A 44 -2.39 4.62 -33.13
CA GLU A 44 -2.68 6.06 -33.22
C GLU A 44 -1.38 6.89 -33.30
N LEU A 45 -0.37 6.55 -32.49
CA LEU A 45 0.92 7.23 -32.49
C LEU A 45 1.66 7.12 -33.82
N ILE A 46 1.64 5.95 -34.44
CA ILE A 46 2.24 5.70 -35.77
C ILE A 46 1.55 6.57 -36.83
N GLN A 47 0.21 6.64 -36.79
CA GLN A 47 -0.55 7.47 -37.72
C GLN A 47 -0.19 8.95 -37.56
N LEU A 48 -0.18 9.46 -36.32
CA LEU A 48 0.19 10.85 -36.04
C LEU A 48 1.62 11.18 -36.52
N HIS A 49 2.59 10.31 -36.25
CA HIS A 49 3.97 10.50 -36.74
C HIS A 49 4.06 10.50 -38.28
N ALA A 50 3.33 9.60 -38.94
CA ALA A 50 3.32 9.52 -40.39
C ALA A 50 2.71 10.78 -41.03
N ASP A 51 1.73 11.40 -40.38
CA ASP A 51 1.07 12.61 -40.87
C ASP A 51 1.93 13.86 -40.61
N THR A 52 2.56 13.99 -39.44
CA THR A 52 3.55 15.06 -39.15
C THR A 52 4.78 14.97 -40.06
N GLY A 53 5.18 13.78 -40.50
CA GLY A 53 6.29 13.62 -41.45
C GLY A 53 5.97 14.09 -42.89
N LYS A 54 4.70 14.19 -43.25
CA LYS A 54 4.22 14.59 -44.59
C LYS A 54 3.85 16.07 -44.67
N SER A 55 3.60 16.71 -43.53
CA SER A 55 3.02 18.04 -43.41
C SER A 55 3.82 18.85 -42.37
N SER A 56 4.24 20.07 -42.70
CA SER A 56 4.82 20.99 -41.72
C SER A 56 3.75 21.88 -41.05
N ASP A 57 2.48 21.45 -41.05
CA ASP A 57 1.40 22.16 -40.39
C ASP A 57 1.64 22.18 -38.85
N PRO A 58 1.75 23.36 -38.23
CA PRO A 58 1.84 23.48 -36.78
C PRO A 58 0.73 22.74 -36.00
N ASN A 59 -0.45 22.58 -36.61
CA ASN A 59 -1.57 21.86 -35.99
C ASN A 59 -1.30 20.35 -35.86
N ASP A 60 -0.58 19.74 -36.80
CA ASP A 60 -0.23 18.32 -36.73
C ASP A 60 0.80 18.06 -35.62
N ILE A 61 1.76 18.98 -35.45
CA ILE A 61 2.72 18.95 -34.33
C ILE A 61 1.98 19.09 -33.00
N GLN A 62 1.02 20.02 -32.90
CA GLN A 62 0.24 20.23 -31.67
C GLN A 62 -0.56 18.99 -31.29
N ARG A 63 -1.21 18.31 -32.25
CA ARG A 63 -1.91 17.04 -32.04
C ARG A 63 -1.00 15.95 -31.48
N LEU A 64 0.22 15.83 -32.01
CA LEU A 64 1.21 14.89 -31.50
C LEU A 64 1.61 15.21 -30.06
N VAL A 65 1.84 16.48 -29.74
CA VAL A 65 2.16 16.93 -28.37
C VAL A 65 1.02 16.60 -27.40
N ASP A 66 -0.22 16.88 -27.80
CA ASP A 66 -1.39 16.60 -26.97
C ASP A 66 -1.63 15.10 -26.80
N PHE A 67 -1.40 14.30 -27.84
CA PHE A 67 -1.42 12.85 -27.76
C PHE A 67 -0.39 12.32 -26.75
N VAL A 68 0.86 12.75 -26.85
CA VAL A 68 1.93 12.34 -25.92
C VAL A 68 1.56 12.71 -24.49
N ARG A 69 1.07 13.93 -24.23
CA ARG A 69 0.63 14.35 -22.89
C ARG A 69 -0.51 13.49 -22.36
N LYS A 70 -1.50 13.18 -23.20
CA LYS A 70 -2.66 12.36 -22.84
C LYS A 70 -2.28 10.93 -22.48
N HIS A 71 -1.27 10.35 -23.14
CA HIS A 71 -0.91 8.95 -22.98
C HIS A 71 0.37 8.70 -22.17
N LEU A 72 1.08 9.75 -21.73
CA LEU A 72 2.35 9.67 -20.99
C LEU A 72 2.28 8.73 -19.78
N ALA A 73 1.24 8.85 -18.96
CA ALA A 73 1.10 8.04 -17.74
C ALA A 73 0.84 6.56 -18.05
N PHE A 74 0.11 6.27 -19.13
CA PHE A 74 -0.08 4.90 -19.60
C PHE A 74 1.23 4.31 -20.15
N GLN A 75 1.98 5.07 -20.96
CA GLN A 75 3.28 4.67 -21.49
C GLN A 75 4.33 4.46 -20.38
N ALA A 76 4.26 5.23 -19.30
CA ALA A 76 5.08 5.03 -18.10
C ALA A 76 4.65 3.80 -17.27
N GLY A 77 3.54 3.14 -17.63
CA GLY A 77 2.99 2.00 -16.90
C GLY A 77 2.40 2.36 -15.53
N THR A 78 2.10 3.64 -15.29
CA THR A 78 1.54 4.13 -14.00
C THR A 78 0.03 4.37 -14.08
N ASP A 79 -0.56 4.36 -15.28
CA ASP A 79 -2.00 4.52 -15.52
C ASP A 79 -2.78 3.23 -15.75
N ILE A 80 -2.17 2.09 -15.47
CA ILE A 80 -2.82 0.79 -15.57
C ILE A 80 -3.74 0.57 -14.37
N THR A 81 -5.01 0.29 -14.65
CA THR A 81 -6.02 -0.14 -13.66
C THR A 81 -6.53 -1.50 -14.07
N TYR A 82 -6.32 -2.51 -13.23
CA TYR A 82 -6.92 -3.82 -13.46
C TYR A 82 -8.42 -3.81 -13.19
N PRO A 83 -9.22 -4.54 -13.99
CA PRO A 83 -10.63 -4.72 -13.70
C PRO A 83 -10.81 -5.56 -12.43
N ALA A 84 -11.99 -5.47 -11.83
CA ALA A 84 -12.37 -6.29 -10.70
C ALA A 84 -12.23 -7.80 -11.03
N ASN A 85 -11.59 -8.54 -10.13
CA ASN A 85 -11.36 -9.98 -10.20
C ASN A 85 -11.07 -10.52 -8.80
N SER A 86 -10.66 -11.79 -8.66
CA SER A 86 -10.41 -12.40 -7.33
C SER A 86 -9.32 -11.68 -6.52
N MET A 87 -8.38 -10.99 -7.17
CA MET A 87 -7.27 -10.25 -6.56
C MET A 87 -7.45 -8.73 -6.64
N VAL A 88 -8.59 -8.25 -7.12
CA VAL A 88 -8.90 -6.82 -7.26
C VAL A 88 -10.33 -6.61 -6.80
N ASP A 89 -10.48 -6.12 -5.57
CA ASP A 89 -11.77 -5.95 -4.93
C ASP A 89 -12.64 -4.91 -5.66
N GLY A 90 -13.56 -5.41 -6.49
CA GLY A 90 -14.53 -4.59 -7.20
C GLY A 90 -15.65 -4.03 -6.32
N THR A 91 -15.75 -4.48 -5.07
CA THR A 91 -16.75 -3.98 -4.10
C THR A 91 -16.26 -2.80 -3.29
N CYS A 92 -14.95 -2.49 -3.37
CA CYS A 92 -14.38 -1.29 -2.79
C CYS A 92 -15.03 -0.06 -3.44
N VAL A 93 -15.95 0.57 -2.71
CA VAL A 93 -16.66 1.76 -3.17
C VAL A 93 -15.65 2.89 -3.36
N PRO A 94 -15.70 3.64 -4.48
CA PRO A 94 -14.86 4.82 -4.66
C PRO A 94 -15.06 5.76 -3.48
N HIS A 95 -13.99 6.06 -2.75
CA HIS A 95 -14.03 7.04 -1.67
C HIS A 95 -14.41 8.41 -2.24
N VAL A 96 -15.24 9.14 -1.49
CA VAL A 96 -15.43 10.58 -1.75
C VAL A 96 -14.12 11.26 -1.41
N ARG A 97 -13.45 11.85 -2.41
CA ARG A 97 -12.15 12.49 -2.23
C ARG A 97 -12.19 13.45 -1.05
N SER A 98 -11.18 13.37 -0.19
CA SER A 98 -11.07 14.35 0.89
C SER A 98 -10.81 15.75 0.32
N ALA A 99 -11.15 16.78 1.09
CA ALA A 99 -10.82 18.17 0.73
C ALA A 99 -9.31 18.34 0.47
N MET A 100 -8.47 17.59 1.19
CA MET A 100 -7.03 17.55 0.97
C MET A 100 -6.69 16.97 -0.40
N ALA A 101 -7.30 15.84 -0.78
CA ALA A 101 -7.06 15.22 -2.07
C ALA A 101 -7.53 16.08 -3.25
N GLU A 102 -8.63 16.82 -3.08
CA GLU A 102 -9.09 17.83 -4.03
C GLU A 102 -8.07 18.96 -4.17
N LEU A 103 -7.62 19.53 -3.04
CA LEU A 103 -6.68 20.64 -2.98
C LEU A 103 -5.35 20.31 -3.68
N ILE A 104 -4.81 19.11 -3.46
CA ILE A 104 -3.55 18.68 -4.08
C ILE A 104 -3.76 17.99 -5.43
N ASN A 105 -5.00 17.93 -5.93
CA ASN A 105 -5.37 17.26 -7.18
C ASN A 105 -4.89 15.79 -7.29
N THR A 106 -4.82 15.06 -6.17
CA THR A 106 -4.54 13.61 -6.19
C THR A 106 -5.84 12.82 -6.32
N LYS A 107 -5.76 11.67 -6.99
CA LYS A 107 -6.87 10.69 -7.05
C LYS A 107 -6.88 9.72 -5.87
N GLY A 108 -5.90 9.82 -4.96
CA GLY A 108 -5.72 8.83 -3.90
C GLY A 108 -5.25 7.48 -4.43
N LEU A 109 -5.25 6.46 -3.55
CA LEU A 109 -5.12 5.08 -4.00
C LEU A 109 -6.37 4.63 -4.74
N ILE A 110 -6.18 3.82 -5.78
CA ILE A 110 -7.26 3.22 -6.55
C ILE A 110 -6.99 1.71 -6.59
N VAL A 111 -7.97 0.93 -6.17
CA VAL A 111 -7.92 -0.53 -6.23
C VAL A 111 -7.70 -0.99 -7.68
N GLY A 112 -6.80 -1.96 -7.87
CA GLY A 112 -6.37 -2.45 -9.18
C GLY A 112 -5.25 -1.61 -9.83
N ARG A 113 -4.85 -0.47 -9.26
CA ARG A 113 -3.70 0.31 -9.73
C ARG A 113 -2.45 0.02 -8.91
N ARG A 114 -1.29 0.39 -9.47
CA ARG A 114 -0.01 0.31 -8.77
C ARG A 114 0.00 1.20 -7.53
N LEU A 115 0.62 0.71 -6.45
CA LEU A 115 0.84 1.48 -5.23
C LEU A 115 1.54 2.81 -5.55
N LEU A 116 0.99 3.91 -5.05
CA LEU A 116 1.57 5.23 -5.28
C LEU A 116 2.89 5.38 -4.52
N PRO A 117 3.95 5.90 -5.17
CA PRO A 117 5.24 6.06 -4.53
C PRO A 117 5.18 7.11 -3.42
N ALA A 118 5.74 6.75 -2.27
CA ALA A 118 5.96 7.62 -1.14
C ALA A 118 7.30 7.30 -0.51
N THR A 119 7.81 8.25 0.27
CA THR A 119 9.03 8.12 1.04
C THR A 119 8.63 8.12 2.50
N VAL A 120 9.13 7.15 3.25
CA VAL A 120 8.84 6.99 4.67
C VAL A 120 10.15 6.85 5.44
N ARG A 121 10.11 7.13 6.72
CA ARG A 121 11.25 6.95 7.60
C ARG A 121 11.02 5.77 8.52
N ARG A 122 11.94 4.82 8.57
CA ARG A 122 11.82 3.71 9.51
C ARG A 122 11.99 4.23 10.92
N PHE A 123 11.08 3.83 11.81
CA PHE A 123 10.96 4.43 13.13
C PHE A 123 12.16 4.12 14.04
N ILE A 124 12.73 2.91 13.94
CA ILE A 124 13.78 2.44 14.86
C ILE A 124 15.13 3.15 14.67
N ASP A 125 15.49 3.50 13.43
CA ASP A 125 16.82 4.02 13.10
C ASP A 125 16.80 5.31 12.28
N GLY A 126 15.61 5.83 11.95
CA GLY A 126 15.47 7.06 11.19
C GLY A 126 15.91 6.95 9.73
N LEU A 127 16.18 5.74 9.22
CA LEU A 127 16.59 5.56 7.83
C LEU A 127 15.41 5.82 6.89
N VAL A 128 15.70 6.48 5.79
CA VAL A 128 14.70 6.84 4.78
C VAL A 128 14.56 5.71 3.76
N TYR A 129 13.33 5.30 3.50
CA TYR A 129 12.97 4.23 2.57
C TYR A 129 11.93 4.70 1.57
N LYS A 130 11.97 4.14 0.37
CA LYS A 130 10.79 4.21 -0.52
C LYS A 130 9.77 3.20 0.00
N VAL A 131 8.48 3.54 -0.03
CA VAL A 131 7.43 2.64 0.45
C VAL A 131 7.41 1.28 -0.28
N LEU A 132 7.83 1.26 -1.55
CA LEU A 132 8.00 0.03 -2.34
C LEU A 132 9.13 -0.88 -1.83
N GLU A 133 10.11 -0.33 -1.11
CA GLU A 133 11.16 -1.13 -0.45
C GLU A 133 10.66 -1.76 0.84
N ALA A 134 9.62 -1.17 1.48
CA ALA A 134 8.91 -1.78 2.59
C ALA A 134 7.95 -2.91 2.14
N ALA A 135 7.59 -2.94 0.84
CA ALA A 135 6.81 -3.99 0.19
C ALA A 135 7.60 -4.66 -0.95
N PRO A 136 8.71 -5.36 -0.65
CA PRO A 136 9.52 -5.99 -1.69
C PRO A 136 8.73 -7.10 -2.40
N CYS A 137 9.01 -7.29 -3.69
CA CYS A 137 8.39 -8.34 -4.51
C CYS A 137 8.96 -9.73 -4.16
N ASP A 138 8.70 -10.21 -2.95
CA ASP A 138 9.16 -11.51 -2.44
C ASP A 138 8.06 -12.59 -2.45
N GLY A 139 6.94 -12.32 -3.11
CA GLY A 139 5.78 -13.21 -3.19
C GLY A 139 4.75 -13.01 -2.08
N ARG A 140 5.03 -12.17 -1.08
CA ARG A 140 4.08 -11.86 0.00
C ARG A 140 3.15 -10.71 -0.35
N PHE A 141 1.95 -10.75 0.22
CA PHE A 141 1.09 -9.58 0.27
C PHE A 141 1.58 -8.64 1.37
N THR A 142 1.50 -7.34 1.14
CA THR A 142 1.81 -6.32 2.15
C THR A 142 0.54 -5.62 2.59
N ILE A 143 0.27 -5.64 3.89
CA ILE A 143 -0.85 -4.95 4.53
C ILE A 143 -0.27 -3.71 5.22
N PHE A 144 -0.53 -2.54 4.65
CA PHE A 144 -0.19 -1.27 5.27
C PHE A 144 -1.30 -0.87 6.24
N VAL A 145 -0.94 -0.61 7.49
CA VAL A 145 -1.81 -0.07 8.54
C VAL A 145 -1.39 1.37 8.77
N CYS A 146 -2.10 2.31 8.15
CA CYS A 146 -1.88 3.74 8.28
C CYS A 146 -2.62 4.22 9.52
N CYS A 147 -1.90 4.46 10.62
CA CYS A 147 -2.49 4.67 11.93
C CYS A 147 -2.60 6.14 12.35
N GLY A 148 -2.20 7.08 11.48
CA GLY A 148 -2.23 8.51 11.82
C GLY A 148 -1.27 8.86 12.95
N ASP A 149 -1.62 9.86 13.76
CA ASP A 149 -0.81 10.29 14.90
C ASP A 149 -1.09 9.42 16.12
N ILE A 150 -0.11 8.58 16.50
CA ILE A 150 -0.22 7.64 17.62
C ILE A 150 -0.10 8.30 19.00
N THR A 151 0.28 9.58 19.06
CA THR A 151 0.30 10.36 20.31
C THR A 151 -1.08 10.84 20.72
N VAL A 152 -2.05 10.83 19.80
CA VAL A 152 -3.43 11.22 20.08
C VAL A 152 -4.04 10.25 21.10
N PRO A 153 -4.67 10.76 22.18
CA PRO A 153 -5.33 9.92 23.18
C PRO A 153 -6.31 8.92 22.57
N GLY A 154 -6.27 7.67 23.04
CA GLY A 154 -7.12 6.57 22.55
C GLY A 154 -6.62 5.87 21.28
N LYS A 155 -5.66 6.45 20.53
CA LYS A 155 -5.11 5.81 19.31
C LYS A 155 -4.38 4.50 19.62
N VAL A 156 -3.66 4.48 20.74
CA VAL A 156 -2.98 3.28 21.24
C VAL A 156 -3.97 2.17 21.60
N ASP A 157 -5.10 2.52 22.22
CA ASP A 157 -6.13 1.54 22.57
C ASP A 157 -6.84 1.03 21.31
N GLN A 158 -7.04 1.88 20.30
CA GLN A 158 -7.51 1.48 18.98
C GLN A 158 -6.54 0.48 18.30
N LEU A 159 -5.23 0.72 18.38
CA LEU A 159 -4.22 -0.21 17.85
C LEU A 159 -4.23 -1.56 18.59
N LYS A 160 -4.40 -1.56 19.92
CA LYS A 160 -4.55 -2.79 20.71
C LYS A 160 -5.83 -3.55 20.32
N ALA A 161 -6.95 -2.86 20.21
CA ALA A 161 -8.20 -3.47 19.77
C ALA A 161 -8.08 -4.05 18.36
N PHE A 162 -7.40 -3.34 17.45
CA PHE A 162 -7.11 -3.82 16.11
C PHE A 162 -6.24 -5.09 16.14
N ARG A 163 -5.17 -5.11 16.96
CA ARG A 163 -4.35 -6.30 17.19
C ARG A 163 -5.20 -7.48 17.64
N ASP A 164 -6.04 -7.29 18.65
CA ASP A 164 -6.82 -8.38 19.23
C ASP A 164 -7.78 -9.00 18.20
N VAL A 165 -8.25 -8.19 17.23
CA VAL A 165 -9.03 -8.69 16.09
C VAL A 165 -8.15 -9.45 15.08
N VAL A 166 -6.96 -8.93 14.74
CA VAL A 166 -6.02 -9.60 13.81
C VAL A 166 -5.62 -10.98 14.33
N TYR A 167 -5.30 -11.09 15.63
CA TYR A 167 -4.81 -12.31 16.27
C TYR A 167 -5.93 -13.18 16.85
N ARG A 168 -7.19 -12.94 16.48
CA ARG A 168 -8.32 -13.79 16.87
C ARG A 168 -8.08 -15.23 16.39
N SER A 169 -8.40 -16.21 17.22
CA SER A 169 -8.05 -17.62 17.00
C SER A 169 -8.71 -18.27 15.77
N ASP A 170 -9.85 -17.75 15.33
CA ASP A 170 -10.57 -18.17 14.12
C ASP A 170 -10.31 -17.26 12.90
N GLY A 171 -9.49 -16.21 13.06
CA GLY A 171 -9.17 -15.25 12.02
C GLY A 171 -8.15 -15.77 11.00
N ILE A 172 -8.01 -15.03 9.90
CA ILE A 172 -7.10 -15.41 8.80
C ILE A 172 -5.64 -15.55 9.26
N TRP A 173 -5.19 -14.69 10.18
CA TRP A 173 -3.83 -14.72 10.68
C TRP A 173 -3.53 -16.04 11.39
N ALA A 174 -4.40 -16.45 12.32
CA ALA A 174 -4.27 -17.70 13.05
C ALA A 174 -4.33 -18.92 12.12
N ARG A 175 -5.21 -18.89 11.11
CA ARG A 175 -5.30 -19.96 10.08
C ARG A 175 -3.99 -20.08 9.29
N LEU A 176 -3.43 -18.98 8.80
CA LEU A 176 -2.15 -18.96 8.09
C LEU A 176 -0.98 -19.39 8.97
N GLU A 177 -0.97 -18.95 10.24
CA GLU A 177 0.06 -19.32 11.22
C GLU A 177 0.13 -20.84 11.39
N ASN A 178 -1.02 -21.49 11.57
CA ASN A 178 -1.12 -22.94 11.71
C ASN A 178 -0.69 -23.72 10.46
N LEU A 179 -0.75 -23.12 9.28
CA LEU A 179 -0.44 -23.78 8.01
C LEU A 179 1.05 -23.67 7.65
N ARG A 180 1.60 -22.46 7.61
CA ARG A 180 2.95 -22.16 7.09
C ARG A 180 3.67 -21.01 7.80
N GLY A 181 3.08 -20.45 8.85
CA GLY A 181 3.48 -19.17 9.46
C GLY A 181 2.92 -18.00 8.68
N ALA A 182 2.15 -17.12 9.33
CA ALA A 182 1.44 -16.01 8.68
C ALA A 182 2.42 -15.05 8.00
N ALA A 183 3.57 -14.79 8.63
CA ALA A 183 4.63 -13.94 8.11
C ALA A 183 5.25 -14.41 6.78
N SER A 184 5.03 -15.68 6.39
CA SER A 184 5.47 -16.24 5.11
C SER A 184 4.56 -15.85 3.93
N VAL A 185 3.33 -15.42 4.21
CA VAL A 185 2.31 -15.05 3.20
C VAL A 185 1.97 -13.58 3.28
N LEU A 186 1.80 -13.07 4.51
CA LEU A 186 1.39 -11.70 4.80
C LEU A 186 2.52 -10.96 5.49
N ARG A 187 2.81 -9.77 5.01
CA ARG A 187 3.66 -8.79 5.68
C ARG A 187 2.77 -7.68 6.20
N MET A 188 2.89 -7.35 7.49
CA MET A 188 2.20 -6.21 8.06
C MET A 188 3.18 -5.04 8.26
N VAL A 189 2.81 -3.86 7.79
CA VAL A 189 3.63 -2.64 7.88
C VAL A 189 2.79 -1.54 8.50
N ALA A 190 3.25 -0.94 9.60
CA ALA A 190 2.60 0.19 10.24
C ALA A 190 3.21 1.50 9.76
N ILE A 191 2.37 2.50 9.46
CA ILE A 191 2.81 3.84 9.07
C ILE A 191 2.07 4.85 9.94
N THR A 192 2.81 5.62 10.74
CA THR A 192 2.29 6.71 11.56
C THR A 192 2.68 8.06 10.98
N THR A 193 1.89 9.11 11.24
CA THR A 193 2.26 10.50 10.94
C THR A 193 3.11 11.12 12.06
N THR A 194 3.16 10.47 13.22
CA THR A 194 3.98 10.90 14.35
C THR A 194 5.45 10.83 13.98
N SER A 195 6.20 11.89 14.26
CA SER A 195 7.63 11.91 13.95
C SER A 195 8.38 10.82 14.71
N HIS A 196 9.31 10.15 14.02
CA HIS A 196 10.26 9.19 14.61
C HIS A 196 11.14 9.80 15.72
N LEU A 197 11.27 11.13 15.79
CA LEU A 197 12.00 11.83 16.86
C LEU A 197 11.17 12.06 18.13
N SER A 198 9.88 11.73 18.12
CA SER A 198 9.01 11.93 19.29
C SER A 198 9.37 10.95 20.41
N VAL A 199 9.77 11.49 21.57
CA VAL A 199 10.10 10.71 22.77
C VAL A 199 8.86 9.99 23.31
N GLU A 200 7.70 10.64 23.23
CA GLU A 200 6.42 10.05 23.61
C GLU A 200 6.09 8.87 22.71
N ALA A 201 6.25 9.05 21.39
CA ALA A 201 6.03 7.99 20.42
C ALA A 201 6.98 6.82 20.65
N ALA A 202 8.28 7.07 20.88
CA ALA A 202 9.24 6.02 21.22
C ALA A 202 8.81 5.23 22.47
N THR A 203 8.25 5.92 23.47
CA THR A 203 7.71 5.28 24.68
C THR A 203 6.47 4.44 24.39
N ILE A 204 5.54 4.95 23.58
CA ILE A 204 4.34 4.23 23.15
C ILE A 204 4.71 2.99 22.36
N VAL A 205 5.58 3.13 21.36
CA VAL A 205 6.04 2.04 20.51
C VAL A 205 6.74 0.98 21.36
N HIS A 206 7.63 1.38 22.27
CA HIS A 206 8.29 0.47 23.20
C HIS A 206 7.32 -0.26 24.13
N LYS A 207 6.36 0.45 24.75
CA LYS A 207 5.49 -0.14 25.78
C LYS A 207 4.29 -0.91 25.22
N CYS A 208 3.76 -0.47 24.08
CA CYS A 208 2.47 -0.93 23.57
C CYS A 208 2.56 -1.72 22.27
N LEU A 209 3.63 -1.53 21.48
CA LEU A 209 3.84 -2.30 20.24
C LEU A 209 4.86 -3.43 20.41
N GLY A 210 5.30 -3.70 21.64
CA GLY A 210 6.12 -4.86 21.97
C GLY A 210 7.54 -4.79 21.39
N LEU A 211 8.13 -3.59 21.26
CA LEU A 211 9.57 -3.56 20.97
C LEU A 211 10.31 -4.15 22.17
N PRO A 212 11.25 -5.09 21.97
CA PRO A 212 12.18 -5.42 23.02
C PRO A 212 12.88 -4.13 23.44
N ALA A 213 12.88 -3.88 24.74
CA ALA A 213 13.63 -2.76 25.27
C ALA A 213 15.06 -2.84 24.73
N LEU A 214 15.66 -1.68 24.39
CA LEU A 214 17.12 -1.57 24.27
C LEU A 214 17.83 -2.06 25.56
N SER A 215 17.09 -2.26 26.65
CA SER A 215 17.45 -2.95 27.89
C SER A 215 16.93 -4.41 27.91
N ALA A 216 17.49 -5.30 27.10
CA ALA A 216 17.25 -6.74 27.21
C ALA A 216 17.98 -7.33 28.44
N LEU A 217 17.28 -7.48 29.57
CA LEU A 217 17.74 -8.34 30.68
C LEU A 217 16.63 -9.15 31.40
N VAL A 218 15.35 -8.98 31.07
CA VAL A 218 14.28 -9.82 31.66
C VAL A 218 13.26 -10.19 30.59
N PRO A 219 13.20 -11.47 30.15
CA PRO A 219 12.12 -11.93 29.30
C PRO A 219 10.85 -12.07 30.14
N THR A 220 9.91 -11.15 29.97
CA THR A 220 8.53 -11.37 30.39
C THR A 220 7.84 -12.28 29.36
N PRO A 221 6.72 -12.96 29.69
CA PRO A 221 5.93 -13.68 28.69
C PRO A 221 5.30 -12.62 27.77
N GLU A 222 6.01 -12.24 26.72
CA GLU A 222 5.68 -11.12 25.86
C GLU A 222 4.45 -11.48 24.99
N GLU A 223 3.41 -10.65 25.09
CA GLU A 223 2.33 -10.65 24.11
C GLU A 223 2.92 -10.48 22.69
N PRO A 224 2.42 -11.18 21.67
CA PRO A 224 2.94 -11.04 20.32
C PRO A 224 2.82 -9.57 19.88
N ALA A 225 3.96 -8.99 19.50
CA ALA A 225 4.00 -7.65 18.93
C ALA A 225 3.14 -7.62 17.66
N LEU A 226 2.28 -6.60 17.55
CA LEU A 226 1.41 -6.41 16.37
C LEU A 226 2.23 -6.23 15.09
N PHE A 227 3.40 -5.61 15.20
CA PHE A 227 4.30 -5.34 14.08
C PHE A 227 5.72 -5.76 14.44
N ASP A 228 6.47 -6.24 13.46
CA ASP A 228 7.91 -6.29 13.60
C ASP A 228 8.45 -4.86 13.73
N THR A 229 9.43 -4.69 14.61
CA THR A 229 10.16 -3.44 14.86
C THR A 229 10.68 -2.81 13.56
N SER A 230 11.09 -3.64 12.61
CA SER A 230 11.61 -3.22 11.31
C SER A 230 10.52 -2.75 10.33
N SER A 231 9.25 -3.00 10.67
CA SER A 231 8.06 -2.74 9.85
C SER A 231 7.20 -1.59 10.38
N LEU A 232 7.73 -0.76 11.29
CA LEU A 232 7.12 0.51 11.70
C LEU A 232 7.83 1.68 11.03
N TYR A 233 7.05 2.55 10.40
CA TYR A 233 7.52 3.72 9.68
C TYR A 233 6.76 4.99 10.09
N SER A 234 7.41 6.13 9.89
CA SER A 234 6.90 7.47 10.06
C SER A 234 6.78 8.17 8.69
N ASP A 235 5.64 8.78 8.43
CA ASP A 235 5.34 9.63 7.28
C ASP A 235 5.62 11.10 7.64
N ASP A 236 6.84 11.38 8.07
CA ASP A 236 7.27 12.69 8.58
C ASP A 236 8.34 13.36 7.70
N ILE A 237 8.37 13.00 6.42
CA ILE A 237 9.31 13.55 5.43
C ILE A 237 8.52 14.44 4.47
N PRO A 238 8.48 15.77 4.68
CA PRO A 238 7.74 16.64 3.78
C PRO A 238 8.27 16.56 2.36
N CYS A 239 7.37 16.70 1.38
CA CYS A 239 7.77 16.76 -0.02
C CYS A 239 6.91 17.74 -0.82
N LEU A 240 7.42 18.18 -1.97
CA LEU A 240 6.59 18.90 -2.93
C LEU A 240 5.59 17.93 -3.56
N SER A 241 4.35 18.37 -3.71
CA SER A 241 3.31 17.64 -4.41
C SER A 241 3.64 17.63 -5.90
N PRO A 242 3.75 16.45 -6.54
CA PRO A 242 3.93 16.39 -7.99
C PRO A 242 2.64 16.70 -8.76
N TYR A 243 1.52 16.91 -8.06
CA TYR A 243 0.18 17.03 -8.62
C TYR A 243 -0.33 18.48 -8.65
N VAL A 244 0.30 19.37 -7.88
CA VAL A 244 -0.10 20.77 -7.81
C VAL A 244 0.54 21.51 -8.97
N ASP A 245 -0.29 22.19 -9.76
CA ASP A 245 0.21 23.18 -10.70
C ASP A 245 0.65 24.41 -9.91
N HIS A 246 1.96 24.59 -9.78
CA HIS A 246 2.53 25.70 -9.01
C HIS A 246 2.23 27.08 -9.65
N THR A 247 1.67 27.13 -10.87
CA THR A 247 1.24 28.38 -11.50
C THR A 247 -0.08 28.91 -10.94
N THR A 248 -0.93 28.07 -10.32
CA THR A 248 -2.22 28.46 -9.72
C THR A 248 -2.21 28.52 -8.19
N ALA A 249 -1.06 28.28 -7.54
CA ALA A 249 -0.93 28.19 -6.09
C ALA A 249 -1.37 29.46 -5.31
N ALA A 250 -1.30 30.63 -5.95
CA ALA A 250 -1.72 31.90 -5.35
C ALA A 250 -3.24 31.98 -5.13
N GLU A 251 -4.05 31.33 -5.96
CA GLU A 251 -5.53 31.34 -5.85
C GLU A 251 -6.03 30.35 -4.80
N ASN A 252 -5.30 29.24 -4.57
CA ASN A 252 -5.68 28.20 -3.60
C ASN A 252 -5.41 28.58 -2.14
N THR A 253 -4.54 29.56 -1.89
CA THR A 253 -4.10 29.92 -0.52
C THR A 253 -5.20 30.60 0.29
N THR A 254 -6.17 31.26 -0.35
CA THR A 254 -7.27 31.99 0.32
C THR A 254 -8.36 31.09 0.88
N ALA A 255 -8.39 29.80 0.52
CA ALA A 255 -9.36 28.82 1.00
C ALA A 255 -8.86 27.99 2.19
N ALA A 256 -7.58 28.10 2.56
CA ALA A 256 -6.97 27.30 3.63
C ALA A 256 -7.34 27.83 5.02
N THR A 257 -7.87 26.96 5.88
CA THR A 257 -8.28 27.28 7.25
C THR A 257 -7.24 26.90 8.31
N ASP A 258 -6.24 26.09 7.94
CA ASP A 258 -5.19 25.61 8.84
C ASP A 258 -3.81 25.53 8.13
N ILE A 259 -2.76 25.24 8.91
CA ILE A 259 -1.38 25.20 8.40
C ILE A 259 -1.21 24.09 7.35
N LEU A 260 -1.88 22.95 7.53
CA LEU A 260 -1.76 21.80 6.66
C LEU A 260 -2.37 22.07 5.27
N SER A 261 -3.58 22.66 5.24
CA SER A 261 -4.25 23.13 4.03
C SER A 261 -3.50 24.30 3.39
N ALA A 262 -2.92 25.22 4.19
CA ALA A 262 -2.13 26.31 3.65
C ALA A 262 -0.87 25.80 2.96
N GLN A 263 -0.15 24.86 3.57
CA GLN A 263 1.05 24.26 2.98
C GLN A 263 0.71 23.43 1.74
N ALA A 264 -0.37 22.63 1.80
CA ALA A 264 -0.86 21.88 0.66
C ALA A 264 -1.29 22.79 -0.51
N ALA A 265 -1.86 23.96 -0.22
CA ALA A 265 -2.21 24.96 -1.24
C ALA A 265 -0.99 25.53 -1.97
N VAL A 266 0.17 25.61 -1.29
CA VAL A 266 1.47 25.97 -1.91
C VAL A 266 2.21 24.73 -2.44
N GLY A 267 1.59 23.55 -2.38
CA GLY A 267 2.12 22.30 -2.91
C GLY A 267 3.13 21.60 -2.00
N ILE A 268 3.15 21.87 -0.69
CA ILE A 268 3.97 21.15 0.29
C ILE A 268 3.09 20.13 1.03
N LEU A 269 3.47 18.87 0.96
CA LEU A 269 2.85 17.77 1.69
C LEU A 269 3.65 17.50 2.97
N LEU A 270 3.03 17.58 4.14
CA LEU A 270 3.67 17.26 5.43
C LEU A 270 3.72 15.77 5.72
N HIS A 271 2.66 15.07 5.31
CA HIS A 271 2.51 13.63 5.43
C HIS A 271 2.26 13.07 4.03
N PRO A 272 3.28 13.06 3.15
CA PRO A 272 3.06 12.78 1.74
C PRO A 272 2.43 11.43 1.47
N LEU A 273 2.70 10.40 2.27
CA LEU A 273 2.06 9.11 2.05
C LEU A 273 0.56 9.20 2.31
N HIS A 274 0.14 9.66 3.49
CA HIS A 274 -1.28 9.77 3.84
C HIS A 274 -2.02 10.70 2.88
N GLN A 275 -1.43 11.85 2.56
CA GLN A 275 -2.03 12.84 1.67
C GLN A 275 -2.12 12.34 0.22
N LYS A 276 -1.08 11.70 -0.32
CA LYS A 276 -1.11 11.16 -1.70
C LYS A 276 -2.06 9.98 -1.82
N TRP A 277 -2.14 9.15 -0.79
CA TRP A 277 -2.98 7.95 -0.75
C TRP A 277 -4.44 8.27 -0.42
N ASP A 278 -4.75 9.52 -0.07
CA ASP A 278 -6.06 9.98 0.40
C ASP A 278 -6.53 9.18 1.62
N ILE A 279 -5.62 9.01 2.59
CA ILE A 279 -5.90 8.40 3.88
C ILE A 279 -6.02 9.51 4.91
N ASP A 280 -7.15 9.53 5.60
CA ASP A 280 -7.43 10.50 6.65
C ASP A 280 -6.43 10.36 7.80
N LEU A 281 -5.91 11.50 8.28
CA LEU A 281 -4.86 11.54 9.30
C LEU A 281 -5.37 11.12 10.68
N GLU A 282 -6.67 11.29 10.94
CA GLU A 282 -7.27 10.96 12.23
C GLU A 282 -7.73 9.51 12.27
N SER A 283 -8.57 9.10 11.33
CA SER A 283 -9.13 7.74 11.30
C SER A 283 -8.14 6.70 10.78
N GLY A 284 -7.24 7.08 9.88
CA GLY A 284 -6.25 6.19 9.27
C GLY A 284 -6.86 5.29 8.18
N GLY A 285 -6.22 4.16 7.91
CA GLY A 285 -6.65 3.24 6.86
C GLY A 285 -5.87 1.93 6.86
N VAL A 286 -6.43 0.92 6.17
CA VAL A 286 -5.76 -0.33 5.86
C VAL A 286 -5.69 -0.51 4.36
N VAL A 287 -4.52 -0.82 3.82
CA VAL A 287 -4.30 -1.01 2.38
C VAL A 287 -3.63 -2.36 2.15
N VAL A 288 -4.23 -3.20 1.33
CA VAL A 288 -3.65 -4.48 0.93
C VAL A 288 -2.99 -4.33 -0.44
N VAL A 289 -1.71 -4.65 -0.50
CA VAL A 289 -0.89 -4.60 -1.71
C VAL A 289 -0.45 -6.00 -2.09
N ARG A 290 -0.65 -6.34 -3.36
CA ARG A 290 -0.28 -7.60 -3.98
C ARG A 290 1.24 -7.74 -4.11
N PRO A 291 1.76 -8.98 -4.28
CA PRO A 291 3.19 -9.21 -4.52
C PRO A 291 3.77 -8.51 -5.76
N ASP A 292 2.92 -8.12 -6.71
CA ASP A 292 3.29 -7.38 -7.92
C ASP A 292 3.20 -5.84 -7.77
N GLY A 293 2.90 -5.36 -6.56
CA GLY A 293 2.84 -3.94 -6.22
C GLY A 293 1.53 -3.23 -6.58
N HIS A 294 0.46 -3.96 -6.93
CA HIS A 294 -0.87 -3.37 -7.14
C HIS A 294 -1.71 -3.40 -5.86
N VAL A 295 -2.56 -2.38 -5.68
CA VAL A 295 -3.52 -2.32 -4.59
C VAL A 295 -4.62 -3.35 -4.86
N GLY A 296 -4.78 -4.32 -3.97
CA GLY A 296 -5.80 -5.38 -4.08
C GLY A 296 -7.13 -4.98 -3.44
N THR A 297 -7.07 -4.39 -2.25
CA THR A 297 -8.23 -3.79 -1.55
C THR A 297 -7.75 -2.70 -0.58
N MET A 298 -8.66 -1.88 -0.07
CA MET A 298 -8.40 -0.91 0.98
C MET A 298 -9.66 -0.62 1.81
N SER A 299 -9.46 -0.11 3.03
CA SER A 299 -10.53 0.36 3.90
C SER A 299 -10.12 1.65 4.60
N HIS A 300 -11.08 2.55 4.81
CA HIS A 300 -10.89 3.73 5.65
C HIS A 300 -11.00 3.35 7.12
N GLY A 301 -10.18 3.97 7.95
CA GLY A 301 -10.00 3.56 9.33
C GLY A 301 -9.16 2.28 9.48
N PHE A 302 -8.70 2.04 10.70
CA PHE A 302 -8.08 0.78 11.10
C PHE A 302 -8.78 0.23 12.36
N ASN A 303 -9.94 -0.38 12.15
CA ASN A 303 -10.72 -1.00 13.23
C ASN A 303 -11.08 -2.45 12.88
N GLY A 304 -11.92 -3.09 13.69
CA GLY A 304 -12.34 -4.47 13.44
C GLY A 304 -13.09 -4.66 12.13
N ASP A 305 -13.85 -3.66 11.67
CA ASP A 305 -14.56 -3.72 10.39
C ASP A 305 -13.59 -3.56 9.21
N SER A 306 -12.58 -2.71 9.35
CA SER A 306 -11.45 -2.63 8.40
C SER A 306 -10.76 -3.99 8.22
N TRP A 307 -10.52 -4.73 9.31
CA TRP A 307 -9.91 -6.06 9.23
C TRP A 307 -10.81 -7.09 8.53
N LYS A 308 -12.14 -7.03 8.73
CA LYS A 308 -13.08 -7.91 8.01
C LYS A 308 -13.00 -7.74 6.49
N VAL A 309 -12.72 -6.53 6.00
CA VAL A 309 -12.49 -6.29 4.56
C VAL A 309 -11.26 -7.07 4.09
N VAL A 310 -10.18 -7.04 4.88
CA VAL A 310 -8.95 -7.79 4.59
C VAL A 310 -9.21 -9.31 4.61
N GLU A 311 -9.92 -9.82 5.62
CA GLU A 311 -10.25 -11.25 5.71
C GLU A 311 -11.08 -11.69 4.50
N LYS A 312 -12.14 -10.96 4.19
CA LYS A 312 -13.00 -11.23 3.03
C LYS A 312 -12.21 -11.23 1.72
N TYR A 313 -11.33 -10.25 1.51
CA TYR A 313 -10.49 -10.18 0.31
C TYR A 313 -9.67 -11.46 0.11
N PHE A 314 -9.02 -11.95 1.17
CA PHE A 314 -8.20 -13.15 1.07
C PHE A 314 -9.02 -14.45 1.00
N GLU A 315 -10.23 -14.49 1.56
CA GLU A 315 -11.14 -15.63 1.45
C GLU A 315 -11.53 -15.95 -0.01
N GLU A 316 -11.46 -14.98 -0.91
CA GLU A 316 -11.82 -15.17 -2.33
C GLU A 316 -10.84 -16.08 -3.08
N PHE A 317 -9.56 -16.16 -2.67
CA PHE A 317 -8.53 -16.88 -3.44
C PHE A 317 -7.49 -17.65 -2.61
N LEU A 318 -7.38 -17.42 -1.30
CA LEU A 318 -6.50 -18.22 -0.45
C LEU A 318 -7.20 -19.50 0.01
N VAL A 319 -6.58 -20.63 -0.27
CA VAL A 319 -6.98 -21.93 0.26
C VAL A 319 -6.26 -22.15 1.60
N LEU A 320 -7.03 -22.02 2.69
CA LEU A 320 -6.57 -22.10 4.08
C LEU A 320 -7.12 -23.35 4.77
#